data_AF-A0A3D3G6U7-F1
#
_entry.id   AF-A0A3D3G6U7-F1
#
_cell.length_a   1.000
_cell.length_b   1.000
_cell.length_c   1.000
_cell.angle_alpha   90.00
_cell.angle_beta   90.00
_cell.angle_gamma   90.00
#
_symmetry.space_group_name_H-M   'P 1'
#
loop_
_entity.id
_entity.type
_entity.pdbx_description
1 polymer ?
#
loop_
_entity_poly.entity_id
_entity_poly.type
_entity_poly.pdbx_seq_one_letter_code
_entity_poly.pdbx_strand_id
1 'polypeptide(L)'
;MFIICLLNFILTSYLTANSLELIIDIEAQMMSNKLETSFMKDIVSYVKANKARLLPIGLLLFLALATLFTLQLTKKRQELRTKATAATAILSFTPTIIPTSPESTFDVSVNLDSGGQAPVGADILVNFDKNQLTLRNVTRPTLQTNSVFKTYAPVVNDGSGTFDTSRVMSCANTGLNGGSGTDCPSGSGVVEFGIIAFDWANDVLPTPDPANTILSPVITFTFQVAPTASGQTLLTFKYDGTGVTTDSNVVIEPTGTGNPEDILAAPTSVATITLGGAVPTPSPSPSTTPAPTPSASPGVSPSPSATPSTSPGDTGSLTLQVLFEGVGKPGIQPNLTANIELKQGTTIITSQDATFAANGEQVLIQAPNYYLWVYTNTASPLTNLAVGDYDVYVKGPKNLRRLLGSISITANQTTLANFATSDLVLLTGDTNNANKVLLGYTDLVINYGCPNNPVNIDPAACTLVADVDFDGQIDLDDYTYIVSNYNKTGVN
;
A
#
# COMPACT_ATOMS: atom_id res chain seq x y z
N MET A 1 -43.04 -5.09 10.25
CA MET A 1 -43.15 -4.03 9.21
C MET A 1 -43.70 -4.56 7.89
N PHE A 2 -43.19 -5.68 7.34
CA PHE A 2 -43.66 -6.26 6.06
C PHE A 2 -45.12 -6.75 6.06
N ILE A 3 -45.61 -7.33 7.16
CA ILE A 3 -47.01 -7.78 7.32
C ILE A 3 -48.00 -6.59 7.29
N ILE A 4 -47.58 -5.43 7.82
CA ILE A 4 -48.37 -4.19 7.82
C ILE A 4 -48.46 -3.61 6.39
N CYS A 5 -47.37 -3.69 5.61
CA CYS A 5 -47.38 -3.27 4.21
C CYS A 5 -48.24 -4.18 3.31
N LEU A 6 -48.26 -5.50 3.58
CA LEU A 6 -49.11 -6.44 2.84
C LEU A 6 -50.60 -6.24 3.16
N LEU A 7 -50.94 -5.97 4.42
CA LEU A 7 -52.31 -5.58 4.79
C LEU A 7 -52.72 -4.28 4.11
N ASN A 8 -51.84 -3.27 4.09
CA ASN A 8 -52.11 -2.00 3.40
C ASN A 8 -52.32 -2.20 1.90
N PHE A 9 -51.48 -2.98 1.22
CA PHE A 9 -51.61 -3.21 -0.22
C PHE A 9 -52.93 -3.92 -0.58
N ILE A 10 -53.38 -4.88 0.23
CA ILE A 10 -54.67 -5.56 0.04
C ILE A 10 -55.83 -4.59 0.32
N LEU A 11 -55.71 -3.74 1.35
CA LEU A 11 -56.73 -2.74 1.69
C LEU A 11 -56.88 -1.68 0.59
N THR A 12 -55.76 -1.17 0.05
CA THR A 12 -55.75 -0.15 -1.02
C THR A 12 -56.26 -0.72 -2.34
N SER A 13 -56.03 -2.02 -2.61
CA SER A 13 -56.55 -2.70 -3.80
C SER A 13 -58.05 -2.98 -3.71
N TYR A 14 -58.59 -3.11 -2.49
CA TYR A 14 -60.03 -3.33 -2.25
C TYR A 14 -60.84 -2.02 -2.31
N LEU A 15 -60.21 -0.89 -1.96
CA LEU A 15 -60.85 0.44 -1.90
C LEU A 15 -60.94 1.17 -3.24
N THR A 16 -60.23 0.72 -4.29
CA THR A 16 -60.27 1.35 -5.62
C THR A 16 -61.37 0.81 -6.55
N ALA A 17 -62.14 -0.19 -6.11
CA ALA A 17 -63.11 -0.87 -6.97
C ALA A 17 -64.59 -0.50 -6.74
N ASN A 18 -64.95 0.23 -5.67
CA ASN A 18 -66.35 0.60 -5.43
C ASN A 18 -66.49 2.01 -4.83
N SER A 19 -67.18 2.85 -5.60
CA SER A 19 -67.52 4.24 -5.31
C SER A 19 -68.42 4.43 -4.09
N LEU A 20 -68.04 5.38 -3.23
CA LEU A 20 -68.80 6.29 -2.36
C LEU A 20 -70.05 5.87 -1.54
N GLU A 21 -70.68 4.71 -1.73
CA GLU A 21 -71.86 4.31 -0.90
C GLU A 21 -71.48 3.48 0.33
N LEU A 22 -70.23 3.02 0.48
CA LEU A 22 -69.84 2.11 1.55
C LEU A 22 -69.47 2.80 2.89
N ILE A 23 -69.27 4.12 2.90
CA ILE A 23 -68.74 4.83 4.08
C ILE A 23 -69.81 5.01 5.17
N ILE A 24 -71.09 5.09 4.80
CA ILE A 24 -72.20 5.30 5.76
C ILE A 24 -72.63 3.98 6.43
N ASP A 25 -72.42 2.83 5.78
CA ASP A 25 -72.84 1.52 6.31
C ASP A 25 -71.80 0.87 7.24
N ILE A 26 -70.53 1.31 7.15
CA ILE A 26 -69.43 0.80 7.99
C ILE A 26 -69.52 1.33 9.43
N GLU A 27 -69.97 2.58 9.64
CA GLU A 27 -70.15 3.13 10.99
C GLU A 27 -71.25 2.41 11.79
N ALA A 28 -72.29 1.90 11.11
CA ALA A 28 -73.36 1.13 11.76
C ALA A 28 -72.96 -0.31 12.12
N GLN A 29 -72.01 -0.91 11.38
CA GLN A 29 -71.56 -2.30 11.63
C GLN A 29 -70.35 -2.43 12.56
N MET A 30 -69.61 -1.35 12.82
CA MET A 30 -68.46 -1.36 13.74
C MET A 30 -68.83 -1.61 15.22
N MET A 31 -70.12 -1.62 15.60
CA MET A 31 -70.58 -1.93 16.96
C MET A 31 -70.95 -3.40 17.22
N SER A 32 -70.70 -4.33 16.29
CA SER A 32 -71.02 -5.75 16.49
C SER A 32 -69.82 -6.65 16.17
N ASN A 33 -69.54 -7.64 17.03
CA ASN A 33 -68.57 -8.75 16.88
C ASN A 33 -68.74 -9.63 15.60
N LYS A 34 -69.52 -9.17 14.62
CA LYS A 34 -69.77 -9.80 13.32
C LYS A 34 -68.65 -9.53 12.30
N LEU A 35 -67.82 -8.49 12.49
CA LEU A 35 -66.78 -8.13 11.53
C LEU A 35 -65.66 -9.18 11.46
N GLU A 36 -65.19 -9.69 12.60
CA GLU A 36 -64.11 -10.71 12.63
C GLU A 36 -64.54 -12.04 12.00
N THR A 37 -65.80 -12.44 12.21
CA THR A 37 -66.31 -13.73 11.70
C THR A 37 -66.70 -13.66 10.22
N SER A 38 -67.15 -12.50 9.71
CA SER A 38 -67.40 -12.29 8.28
C SER A 38 -66.09 -12.17 7.51
N PHE A 39 -65.16 -11.35 7.99
CA PHE A 39 -63.89 -11.10 7.32
C PHE A 39 -63.01 -12.36 7.23
N MET A 40 -62.92 -13.15 8.31
CA MET A 40 -62.21 -14.43 8.28
C MET A 40 -62.86 -15.44 7.34
N LYS A 41 -64.20 -15.47 7.23
CA LYS A 41 -64.90 -16.34 6.27
C LYS A 41 -64.62 -15.94 4.82
N ASP A 42 -64.57 -14.64 4.53
CA ASP A 42 -64.28 -14.13 3.20
C ASP A 42 -62.83 -14.39 2.78
N ILE A 43 -61.86 -14.25 3.70
CA ILE A 43 -60.47 -14.65 3.47
C ILE A 43 -60.38 -16.15 3.18
N VAL A 44 -61.03 -16.99 3.99
CA VAL A 44 -60.98 -18.45 3.80
C VAL A 44 -61.61 -18.86 2.47
N SER A 45 -62.75 -18.26 2.09
CA SER A 45 -63.36 -18.48 0.77
C SER A 45 -62.46 -18.01 -0.38
N TYR A 46 -61.83 -16.85 -0.25
CA TYR A 46 -60.91 -16.31 -1.27
C TYR A 46 -59.66 -17.18 -1.44
N VAL A 47 -59.07 -17.64 -0.33
CA VAL A 47 -57.93 -18.57 -0.34
C VAL A 47 -58.33 -19.91 -0.96
N LYS A 48 -59.55 -20.41 -0.68
CA LYS A 48 -60.06 -21.65 -1.25
C LYS A 48 -60.32 -21.54 -2.76
N ALA A 49 -60.88 -20.41 -3.21
CA ALA A 49 -61.15 -20.13 -4.62
C ALA A 49 -59.86 -19.90 -5.44
N ASN A 50 -58.82 -19.32 -4.85
CA ASN A 50 -57.56 -18.99 -5.52
C ASN A 50 -56.38 -19.90 -5.13
N LYS A 51 -56.66 -21.08 -4.56
CA LYS A 51 -55.67 -22.04 -4.04
C LYS A 51 -54.55 -22.34 -5.04
N ALA A 52 -54.88 -22.48 -6.33
CA ALA A 52 -53.91 -22.79 -7.38
C ALA A 52 -52.89 -21.66 -7.64
N ARG A 53 -53.21 -20.40 -7.31
CA ARG A 53 -52.33 -19.24 -7.49
C ARG A 53 -51.57 -18.86 -6.21
N LEU A 54 -52.18 -19.07 -5.04
CA LEU A 54 -51.59 -18.68 -3.76
C LEU A 54 -50.62 -19.72 -3.18
N LEU A 55 -50.82 -21.01 -3.48
CA LEU A 55 -49.96 -22.09 -3.02
C LEU A 55 -48.49 -21.98 -3.49
N PRO A 56 -48.18 -21.68 -4.77
CA PRO A 56 -46.78 -21.50 -5.20
C PRO A 56 -46.13 -20.25 -4.60
N ILE A 57 -46.90 -19.17 -4.39
CA ILE A 57 -46.39 -17.93 -3.76
C ILE A 57 -46.06 -18.18 -2.29
N GLY A 58 -46.93 -18.88 -1.55
CA GLY A 58 -46.67 -19.26 -0.17
C GLY A 58 -45.45 -20.17 -0.03
N LEU A 59 -45.26 -21.11 -0.96
CA LEU A 59 -44.10 -22.00 -0.99
C LEU A 59 -42.79 -21.24 -1.25
N LEU A 60 -42.78 -20.29 -2.19
CA LEU A 60 -41.63 -19.45 -2.48
C LEU A 60 -41.24 -18.58 -1.28
N LEU A 61 -42.22 -18.00 -0.59
CA LEU A 61 -42.00 -17.20 0.62
C LEU A 61 -41.44 -18.05 1.77
N PHE A 62 -41.96 -19.27 1.94
CA PHE A 62 -41.43 -20.21 2.91
C PHE A 62 -39.99 -20.62 2.58
N LEU A 63 -39.67 -20.88 1.31
CA LEU A 63 -38.30 -21.17 0.89
C LEU A 63 -37.35 -20.00 1.17
N ALA A 64 -37.75 -18.77 0.88
CA ALA A 64 -36.93 -17.58 1.12
C ALA A 64 -36.67 -17.34 2.63
N LEU A 65 -37.65 -17.64 3.48
CA LEU A 65 -37.49 -17.56 4.93
C LEU A 65 -36.61 -18.70 5.47
N ALA A 66 -36.77 -19.91 4.93
CA ALA A 66 -35.95 -21.06 5.30
C ALA A 66 -34.47 -20.84 4.94
N THR A 67 -34.16 -20.25 3.77
CA THR A 67 -32.78 -19.92 3.38
C THR A 67 -32.18 -18.83 4.26
N LEU A 68 -32.93 -17.78 4.59
CA LEU A 68 -32.47 -16.75 5.54
C LEU A 68 -32.18 -17.33 6.92
N PHE A 69 -33.04 -18.23 7.42
CA PHE A 69 -32.86 -18.86 8.73
C PHE A 69 -31.66 -19.83 8.76
N THR A 70 -31.45 -20.62 7.70
CA THR A 70 -30.27 -21.48 7.59
C THR A 70 -28.98 -20.69 7.48
N LEU A 71 -28.97 -19.55 6.77
CA LEU A 71 -27.83 -18.63 6.73
C LEU A 71 -27.49 -18.10 8.13
N GLN A 72 -28.50 -17.67 8.89
CA GLN A 72 -28.31 -17.16 10.26
C GLN A 72 -27.78 -18.25 11.21
N LEU A 73 -28.31 -19.48 11.12
CA LEU A 73 -27.83 -20.62 11.91
C LEU A 73 -26.39 -21.01 11.55
N THR A 74 -26.03 -20.93 10.26
CA THR A 74 -24.68 -21.25 9.78
C THR A 74 -23.67 -20.23 10.29
N LYS A 75 -24.01 -18.93 10.22
CA LYS A 75 -23.19 -17.85 10.77
C LYS A 75 -22.94 -18.02 12.27
N LYS A 76 -23.99 -18.27 13.07
CA LYS A 76 -23.84 -18.52 14.51
C LYS A 76 -23.03 -19.76 14.85
N ARG A 77 -23.12 -20.83 14.04
CA ARG A 77 -22.36 -22.06 14.26
C ARG A 77 -20.86 -21.88 13.95
N GLN A 78 -20.52 -21.01 13.00
CA GLN A 78 -19.14 -20.63 12.71
C GLN A 78 -18.54 -19.83 13.86
N GLU A 79 -19.24 -18.82 14.37
CA GLU A 79 -18.79 -18.00 15.51
C GLU A 79 -18.50 -18.80 16.79
N LEU A 80 -19.24 -19.90 17.02
CA LEU A 80 -19.04 -20.78 18.18
C LEU A 80 -17.89 -21.78 18.01
N ARG A 81 -17.56 -22.18 16.77
CA ARG A 81 -16.44 -23.10 16.49
C ARG A 81 -15.10 -22.39 16.63
N THR A 82 -15.00 -21.12 16.23
CA THR A 82 -13.79 -20.30 16.42
C THR A 82 -13.40 -20.14 17.89
N LYS A 83 -14.33 -20.35 18.82
CA LYS A 83 -14.09 -20.30 20.28
C LYS A 83 -13.68 -21.64 20.91
N ALA A 84 -13.58 -22.72 20.14
CA ALA A 84 -13.39 -24.08 20.67
C ALA A 84 -11.98 -24.66 20.48
N THR A 85 -11.09 -23.99 19.75
CA THR A 85 -9.67 -24.36 19.66
C THR A 85 -8.94 -23.72 20.84
N ALA A 86 -8.27 -24.52 21.67
CA ALA A 86 -7.54 -24.01 22.82
C ALA A 86 -6.39 -23.12 22.32
N ALA A 87 -6.36 -21.86 22.75
CA ALA A 87 -5.23 -20.97 22.48
C ALA A 87 -4.00 -21.50 23.24
N THR A 88 -3.01 -22.00 22.50
CA THR A 88 -1.80 -22.61 23.07
C THR A 88 -0.53 -21.86 22.70
N ALA A 89 -0.56 -21.00 21.67
CA ALA A 89 0.62 -20.29 21.22
C ALA A 89 0.95 -19.12 22.15
N ILE A 90 2.24 -18.90 22.37
CA ILE A 90 2.83 -17.90 23.25
C ILE A 90 3.91 -17.15 22.47
N LEU A 91 3.78 -15.82 22.42
CA LEU A 91 4.83 -14.92 21.97
C LEU A 91 5.63 -14.38 23.15
N SER A 92 6.94 -14.30 23.01
CA SER A 92 7.83 -13.80 24.06
C SER A 92 8.98 -12.96 23.54
N PHE A 93 9.50 -12.06 24.38
CA PHE A 93 10.72 -11.29 24.12
C PHE A 93 11.93 -11.90 24.81
N THR A 94 13.09 -11.86 24.15
CA THR A 94 14.40 -12.16 24.75
C THR A 94 15.43 -11.11 24.31
N PRO A 95 16.13 -10.43 25.24
CA PRO A 95 15.89 -10.39 26.69
C PRO A 95 14.64 -9.57 27.06
N THR A 96 14.09 -9.79 28.25
CA THR A 96 12.93 -9.04 28.77
C THR A 96 13.30 -7.79 29.57
N ILE A 97 14.57 -7.62 29.94
CA ILE A 97 15.09 -6.44 30.65
C ILE A 97 16.34 -5.96 29.93
N ILE A 98 16.32 -4.71 29.48
CA ILE A 98 17.34 -4.14 28.59
C ILE A 98 17.83 -2.80 29.18
N PRO A 99 18.98 -2.77 29.88
CA PRO A 99 19.57 -1.53 30.35
C PRO A 99 20.31 -0.84 29.20
N THR A 100 20.01 0.44 28.96
CA THR A 100 20.57 1.21 27.84
C THR A 100 20.81 2.67 28.24
N SER A 101 21.59 3.38 27.42
CA SER A 101 21.79 4.83 27.52
C SER A 101 21.23 5.54 26.28
N PRO A 102 20.97 6.85 26.33
CA PRO A 102 20.66 7.64 25.15
C PRO A 102 21.63 7.37 24.00
N GLU A 103 21.12 7.38 22.77
CA GLU A 103 21.85 7.16 21.50
C GLU A 103 22.42 5.75 21.28
N SER A 104 22.42 4.88 22.30
CA SER A 104 22.86 3.49 22.17
C SER A 104 21.88 2.64 21.37
N THR A 105 22.38 1.51 20.84
CA THR A 105 21.56 0.49 20.19
C THR A 105 21.47 -0.77 21.05
N PHE A 106 20.35 -1.48 20.95
CA PHE A 106 20.17 -2.79 21.59
C PHE A 106 19.34 -3.72 20.70
N ASP A 107 19.53 -5.02 20.91
CA ASP A 107 18.78 -6.06 20.23
C ASP A 107 17.73 -6.68 21.16
N VAL A 108 16.58 -7.00 20.57
CA VAL A 108 15.50 -7.76 21.21
C VAL A 108 14.92 -8.74 20.21
N SER A 109 14.84 -9.99 20.61
CA SER A 109 14.31 -11.07 19.81
C SER A 109 12.88 -11.40 20.19
N VAL A 110 12.05 -11.69 19.19
CA VAL A 110 10.73 -12.29 19.36
C VAL A 110 10.87 -13.79 19.22
N ASN A 111 10.26 -14.56 20.13
CA ASN A 111 10.17 -16.01 20.07
C ASN A 111 8.71 -16.43 20.02
N LEU A 112 8.43 -17.54 19.36
CA LEU A 112 7.11 -18.16 19.26
C LEU A 112 7.20 -19.61 19.77
N ASP A 113 6.37 -19.95 20.75
CA ASP A 113 6.07 -21.31 21.13
C ASP A 113 4.61 -21.58 20.82
N SER A 114 4.32 -22.46 19.87
CA SER A 114 2.96 -22.84 19.44
C SER A 114 2.23 -23.78 20.44
N GLY A 115 2.90 -24.23 21.50
CA GLY A 115 2.33 -25.14 22.48
C GLY A 115 2.10 -26.56 21.93
N GLY A 116 2.93 -26.98 20.98
CA GLY A 116 2.88 -28.33 20.38
C GLY A 116 1.98 -28.46 19.14
N GLN A 117 1.37 -27.37 18.67
CA GLN A 117 0.59 -27.34 17.44
C GLN A 117 1.49 -26.99 16.24
N ALA A 118 1.10 -27.34 15.02
CA ALA A 118 1.88 -27.01 13.82
C ALA A 118 1.36 -25.70 13.19
N PRO A 119 1.95 -24.52 13.50
CA PRO A 119 1.49 -23.27 12.94
C PRO A 119 1.83 -23.17 11.44
N VAL A 120 0.94 -22.56 10.67
CA VAL A 120 1.11 -22.28 9.23
C VAL A 120 1.26 -20.81 8.90
N GLY A 121 0.99 -19.94 9.87
CA GLY A 121 1.24 -18.52 9.76
C GLY A 121 1.30 -17.86 11.12
N ALA A 122 1.95 -16.72 11.18
CA ALA A 122 1.73 -15.77 12.26
C ALA A 122 1.81 -14.35 11.69
N ASP A 123 0.97 -13.48 12.23
CA ASP A 123 1.09 -12.03 12.09
C ASP A 123 1.53 -11.49 13.44
N ILE A 124 2.61 -10.71 13.49
CA ILE A 124 3.24 -10.30 14.74
C ILE A 124 3.36 -8.79 14.76
N LEU A 125 2.66 -8.18 15.71
CA LEU A 125 2.61 -6.74 15.91
C LEU A 125 3.23 -6.38 17.26
N VAL A 126 4.29 -5.58 17.24
CA VAL A 126 5.00 -5.14 18.45
C VAL A 126 4.90 -3.62 18.61
N ASN A 127 4.22 -3.20 19.66
CA ASN A 127 4.13 -1.79 20.04
C ASN A 127 5.43 -1.33 20.71
N PHE A 128 5.86 -0.11 20.38
CA PHE A 128 6.97 0.59 21.02
C PHE A 128 6.72 2.10 21.06
N ASP A 129 7.39 2.80 21.98
CA ASP A 129 7.35 4.27 22.00
C ASP A 129 8.31 4.86 20.97
N LYS A 130 7.77 5.29 19.84
CA LYS A 130 8.52 5.91 18.73
C LYS A 130 9.21 7.24 19.10
N ASN A 131 8.83 7.88 20.21
CA ASN A 131 9.50 9.10 20.66
C ASN A 131 10.77 8.77 21.46
N GLN A 132 10.92 7.53 21.92
CA GLN A 132 12.06 7.08 22.71
C GLN A 132 12.93 6.08 21.98
N LEU A 133 12.38 5.33 21.03
CA LEU A 133 13.08 4.30 20.28
C LEU A 133 12.86 4.49 18.78
N THR A 134 13.90 4.16 18.00
CA THR A 134 13.83 4.06 16.54
C THR A 134 14.26 2.67 16.13
N LEU A 135 13.44 1.95 15.38
CA LEU A 135 13.81 0.66 14.81
C LEU A 135 14.88 0.87 13.72
N ARG A 136 16.06 0.29 13.91
CA ARG A 136 17.22 0.45 13.01
C ARG A 136 17.48 -0.74 12.12
N ASN A 137 17.14 -1.93 12.58
CA ASN A 137 17.34 -3.14 11.80
C ASN A 137 16.33 -4.22 12.19
N VAL A 138 16.05 -5.08 11.22
CA VAL A 138 15.23 -6.27 11.39
C VAL A 138 16.00 -7.44 10.79
N THR A 139 16.44 -8.35 11.64
CA THR A 139 17.27 -9.49 11.25
C THR A 139 16.47 -10.78 11.37
N ARG A 140 16.42 -11.55 10.28
CA ARG A 140 15.86 -12.91 10.31
C ARG A 140 16.88 -13.88 10.89
N PRO A 141 16.45 -14.89 11.66
CA PRO A 141 17.34 -16.00 12.01
C PRO A 141 17.82 -16.70 10.75
N THR A 142 19.02 -17.28 10.80
CA THR A 142 19.44 -18.25 9.80
C THR A 142 18.46 -19.42 9.87
N LEU A 143 17.62 -19.57 8.85
CA LEU A 143 16.56 -20.57 8.84
C LEU A 143 17.19 -21.97 9.03
N GLN A 144 16.68 -22.72 10.00
CA GLN A 144 16.93 -24.16 10.02
C GLN A 144 16.38 -24.74 8.72
N THR A 145 17.12 -25.65 8.09
CA THR A 145 16.76 -26.26 6.80
C THR A 145 15.34 -26.83 6.80
N ASN A 146 14.85 -27.22 7.97
CA ASN A 146 13.56 -27.87 8.18
C ASN A 146 12.44 -26.94 8.68
N SER A 147 12.69 -25.62 8.83
CA SER A 147 11.62 -24.68 9.18
C SER A 147 10.54 -24.64 8.10
N VAL A 148 9.27 -24.82 8.48
CA VAL A 148 8.10 -24.63 7.60
C VAL A 148 7.91 -23.18 7.19
N PHE A 149 8.34 -22.23 8.03
CA PHE A 149 8.29 -20.80 7.71
C PHE A 149 9.43 -20.42 6.79
N LYS A 150 9.13 -20.32 5.49
CA LYS A 150 10.08 -19.92 4.45
C LYS A 150 9.89 -18.47 3.99
N THR A 151 8.69 -17.93 4.15
CA THR A 151 8.34 -16.57 3.71
C THR A 151 8.09 -15.66 4.89
N TYR A 152 8.62 -14.44 4.82
CA TYR A 152 8.34 -13.34 5.74
C TYR A 152 7.66 -12.24 4.93
N ALA A 153 6.56 -11.70 5.46
CA ALA A 153 5.79 -10.63 4.85
C ALA A 153 5.95 -9.33 5.64
N PRO A 154 5.94 -8.14 4.99
CA PRO A 154 5.76 -7.94 3.56
C PRO A 154 6.96 -8.41 2.74
N VAL A 155 6.70 -8.89 1.52
CA VAL A 155 7.76 -9.18 0.55
C VAL A 155 7.99 -7.96 -0.34
N VAL A 156 9.19 -7.84 -0.89
CA VAL A 156 9.51 -6.82 -1.91
C VAL A 156 8.64 -7.10 -3.13
N ASN A 157 8.09 -6.03 -3.72
CA ASN A 157 7.24 -6.10 -4.91
C ASN A 157 8.07 -6.32 -6.20
N ASP A 158 9.06 -7.20 -6.13
CA ASP A 158 9.96 -7.58 -7.21
C ASP A 158 9.85 -9.08 -7.55
N GLY A 159 8.79 -9.74 -7.08
CA GLY A 159 8.58 -11.17 -7.29
C GLY A 159 9.62 -12.09 -6.65
N SER A 160 10.64 -11.57 -5.94
CA SER A 160 11.71 -12.38 -5.35
C SER A 160 11.28 -13.12 -4.09
N GLY A 161 10.19 -12.68 -3.45
CA GLY A 161 9.78 -13.18 -2.13
C GLY A 161 10.71 -12.76 -1.01
N THR A 162 11.62 -11.82 -1.29
CA THR A 162 12.53 -11.27 -0.28
C THR A 162 11.74 -10.46 0.73
N PHE A 163 12.06 -10.63 2.01
CA PHE A 163 11.42 -9.87 3.08
C PHE A 163 11.77 -8.37 2.99
N ASP A 164 10.76 -7.52 2.88
CA ASP A 164 10.90 -6.06 2.77
C ASP A 164 11.07 -5.43 4.17
N THR A 165 12.28 -5.57 4.72
CA THR A 165 12.64 -4.97 6.01
C THR A 165 12.61 -3.44 5.98
N SER A 166 12.84 -2.84 4.80
CA SER A 166 12.79 -1.38 4.62
C SER A 166 11.39 -0.84 4.89
N ARG A 167 10.37 -1.48 4.30
CA ARG A 167 8.97 -1.17 4.56
C ARG A 167 8.61 -1.34 6.03
N VAL A 168 8.99 -2.47 6.65
CA VAL A 168 8.73 -2.72 8.08
C VAL A 168 9.30 -1.59 8.94
N MET A 169 10.56 -1.19 8.70
CA MET A 169 11.20 -0.10 9.45
C MET A 169 10.58 1.26 9.18
N SER A 170 10.25 1.57 7.92
CA SER A 170 9.63 2.84 7.55
C SER A 170 8.25 2.98 8.18
N CYS A 171 7.41 1.95 8.08
CA CYS A 171 6.09 1.91 8.71
C CYS A 171 6.19 2.02 10.24
N ALA A 172 7.05 1.23 10.87
CA ALA A 172 7.24 1.26 12.31
C ALA A 172 7.65 2.64 12.82
N ASN A 173 8.61 3.30 12.17
CA ASN A 173 9.17 4.56 12.65
C ASN A 173 8.31 5.77 12.28
N THR A 174 7.76 5.79 11.07
CA THR A 174 7.11 6.99 10.50
C THR A 174 5.62 6.84 10.28
N GLY A 175 5.10 5.61 10.27
CA GLY A 175 3.74 5.29 9.86
C GLY A 175 3.52 5.41 8.36
N LEU A 176 4.60 5.57 7.58
CA LEU A 176 4.57 5.80 6.14
C LEU A 176 5.58 4.88 5.44
N ASN A 177 5.24 4.44 4.23
CA ASN A 177 6.13 3.78 3.29
C ASN A 177 6.10 4.58 1.98
N GLY A 178 7.26 5.07 1.53
CA GLY A 178 7.33 5.97 0.37
C GLY A 178 6.44 7.22 0.49
N GLY A 179 6.21 7.72 1.71
CA GLY A 179 5.33 8.85 1.99
C GLY A 179 3.84 8.54 2.12
N SER A 180 3.41 7.28 1.95
CA SER A 180 2.01 6.85 2.07
C SER A 180 1.78 5.98 3.32
N GLY A 181 0.67 6.20 4.02
CA GLY A 181 0.23 5.34 5.14
C GLY A 181 -0.54 4.09 4.71
N THR A 182 -0.88 3.94 3.42
CA THR A 182 -1.68 2.80 2.91
C THR A 182 -1.02 1.46 3.16
N ASP A 183 0.31 1.43 3.12
CA ASP A 183 1.12 0.23 3.28
C ASP A 183 1.50 -0.04 4.74
N CYS A 184 1.07 0.83 5.65
CA CYS A 184 1.40 0.83 7.07
C CYS A 184 0.10 0.82 7.90
N PRO A 185 -0.71 -0.25 7.85
CA PRO A 185 -2.05 -0.27 8.44
C PRO A 185 -2.02 -0.08 9.97
N SER A 186 -0.95 -0.52 10.64
CA SER A 186 -0.77 -0.28 12.08
C SER A 186 -0.24 1.12 12.44
N GLY A 187 0.20 1.90 11.45
CA GLY A 187 0.79 3.22 11.66
C GLY A 187 2.14 3.20 12.38
N SER A 188 2.56 4.37 12.88
CA SER A 188 3.86 4.54 13.56
C SER A 188 3.82 4.02 15.00
N GLY A 189 4.94 3.50 15.50
CA GLY A 189 5.06 2.93 16.85
C GLY A 189 4.65 1.46 16.93
N VAL A 190 4.41 0.81 15.78
CA VAL A 190 4.10 -0.62 15.70
C VAL A 190 4.99 -1.27 14.66
N VAL A 191 5.76 -2.26 15.06
CA VAL A 191 6.48 -3.15 14.13
C VAL A 191 5.52 -4.26 13.73
N GLU A 192 5.21 -4.36 12.45
CA GLU A 192 4.27 -5.33 11.89
C GLU A 192 4.98 -6.19 10.83
N PHE A 193 4.90 -7.51 10.96
CA PHE A 193 5.41 -8.46 9.98
C PHE A 193 4.71 -9.82 10.13
N GLY A 194 4.64 -10.56 9.03
CA GLY A 194 4.12 -11.92 9.01
C GLY A 194 5.21 -12.97 8.74
N ILE A 195 4.98 -14.19 9.23
CA ILE A 195 5.70 -15.40 8.81
C ILE A 195 4.69 -16.40 8.25
N ILE A 196 5.02 -17.05 7.14
CA ILE A 196 4.08 -17.91 6.40
C ILE A 196 4.76 -19.23 6.03
N ALA A 197 4.03 -20.34 6.23
CA ALA A 197 4.39 -21.65 5.73
C ALA A 197 4.11 -21.74 4.22
N PHE A 198 4.87 -20.96 3.45
CA PHE A 198 4.86 -20.94 2.00
C PHE A 198 6.30 -20.75 1.53
N ASP A 199 6.76 -21.58 0.60
CA ASP A 199 8.06 -21.44 -0.05
C ASP A 199 7.90 -20.64 -1.33
N TRP A 200 8.17 -19.33 -1.24
CA TRP A 200 8.06 -18.42 -2.37
C TRP A 200 8.97 -18.78 -3.54
N ALA A 201 10.17 -19.28 -3.27
CA ALA A 201 11.14 -19.55 -4.32
C ALA A 201 10.72 -20.74 -5.20
N ASN A 202 10.01 -21.70 -4.60
CA ASN A 202 9.58 -22.92 -5.28
C ASN A 202 8.07 -22.94 -5.59
N ASP A 203 7.30 -21.96 -5.12
CA ASP A 203 5.84 -21.89 -5.21
C ASP A 203 5.15 -23.13 -4.62
N VAL A 204 5.57 -23.52 -3.41
CA VAL A 204 5.08 -24.74 -2.73
C VAL A 204 4.65 -24.41 -1.30
N LEU A 205 3.53 -25.01 -0.86
CA LEU A 205 3.14 -25.06 0.55
C LEU A 205 3.90 -26.21 1.23
N PRO A 206 4.84 -25.93 2.15
CA PRO A 206 5.52 -26.97 2.91
C PRO A 206 4.50 -27.73 3.77
N THR A 207 4.64 -29.05 3.88
CA THR A 207 3.82 -29.83 4.81
C THR A 207 4.05 -29.32 6.23
N PRO A 208 3.00 -28.97 7.00
CA PRO A 208 3.15 -28.56 8.38
C PRO A 208 3.87 -29.65 9.19
N ASP A 209 4.96 -29.29 9.86
CA ASP A 209 5.77 -30.20 10.66
C ASP A 209 5.52 -29.93 12.14
N PRO A 210 4.95 -30.88 12.90
CA PRO A 210 4.74 -30.75 14.35
C PRO A 210 6.05 -30.68 15.16
N ALA A 211 7.23 -30.85 14.53
CA ALA A 211 8.52 -30.59 15.17
C ALA A 211 8.89 -29.09 15.22
N ASN A 212 8.25 -28.22 14.43
CA ASN A 212 8.53 -26.78 14.36
C ASN A 212 7.65 -25.97 15.33
N THR A 213 7.53 -26.46 16.56
CA THR A 213 6.62 -25.89 17.55
C THR A 213 7.21 -24.72 18.32
N ILE A 214 8.54 -24.59 18.35
CA ILE A 214 9.27 -23.51 19.03
C ILE A 214 10.23 -22.85 18.04
N LEU A 215 10.07 -21.55 17.84
CA LEU A 215 10.92 -20.68 17.03
C LEU A 215 11.57 -19.64 17.94
N SER A 216 12.88 -19.74 18.14
CA SER A 216 13.62 -18.88 19.07
C SER A 216 15.02 -18.58 18.51
N PRO A 217 15.25 -17.42 17.86
CA PRO A 217 14.28 -16.36 17.60
C PRO A 217 13.44 -16.62 16.33
N VAL A 218 12.25 -16.02 16.26
CA VAL A 218 11.50 -15.77 15.02
C VAL A 218 12.12 -14.61 14.25
N ILE A 219 12.43 -13.52 14.96
CA ILE A 219 13.03 -12.33 14.39
C ILE A 219 13.78 -11.58 15.48
N THR A 220 14.79 -10.79 15.09
CA THR A 220 15.51 -9.90 15.99
C THR A 220 15.39 -8.47 15.51
N PHE A 221 14.96 -7.59 16.40
CA PHE A 221 14.88 -6.15 16.18
C PHE A 221 16.08 -5.46 16.83
N THR A 222 16.71 -4.56 16.11
CA THR A 222 17.71 -3.64 16.65
C THR A 222 17.08 -2.26 16.78
N PHE A 223 16.95 -1.74 17.99
CA PHE A 223 16.46 -0.40 18.26
C PHE A 223 17.62 0.54 18.61
N GLN A 224 17.48 1.81 18.26
CA GLN A 224 18.30 2.90 18.80
C GLN A 224 17.48 3.74 19.77
N VAL A 225 18.09 4.08 20.90
CA VAL A 225 17.51 4.97 21.91
C VAL A 225 17.64 6.43 21.46
N ALA A 226 16.57 7.21 21.58
CA ALA A 226 16.58 8.63 21.24
C ALA A 226 17.53 9.43 22.14
N PRO A 227 18.15 10.53 21.66
CA PRO A 227 19.12 11.32 22.42
C PRO A 227 18.57 11.93 23.71
N THR A 228 17.26 12.17 23.76
CA THR A 228 16.56 12.78 24.89
C THR A 228 15.77 11.76 25.72
N ALA A 229 15.87 10.46 25.40
CA ALA A 229 15.13 9.42 26.10
C ALA A 229 15.57 9.31 27.57
N SER A 230 14.62 9.12 28.47
CA SER A 230 14.90 8.98 29.90
C SER A 230 13.82 8.17 30.59
N GLY A 231 14.15 7.53 31.71
CA GLY A 231 13.20 6.73 32.48
C GLY A 231 13.08 5.31 31.94
N GLN A 232 11.88 4.90 31.52
CA GLN A 232 11.59 3.55 31.07
C GLN A 232 10.60 3.56 29.90
N THR A 233 10.80 2.65 28.96
CA THR A 233 9.85 2.36 27.88
C THR A 233 9.68 0.86 27.71
N LEU A 234 8.62 0.43 27.03
CA LEU A 234 8.20 -0.96 26.92
C LEU A 234 8.05 -1.38 25.46
N LEU A 235 8.33 -2.66 25.21
CA LEU A 235 7.86 -3.38 24.03
C LEU A 235 6.77 -4.36 24.46
N THR A 236 5.65 -4.33 23.75
CA THR A 236 4.50 -5.20 24.03
C THR A 236 3.95 -5.76 22.72
N PHE A 237 3.43 -6.98 22.73
CA PHE A 237 2.68 -7.48 21.59
C PHE A 237 1.31 -6.80 21.56
N LYS A 238 0.90 -6.31 20.39
CA LYS A 238 -0.46 -5.80 20.19
C LYS A 238 -1.43 -6.98 20.26
N TYR A 239 -2.45 -6.85 21.10
CA TYR A 239 -3.50 -7.84 21.32
C TYR A 239 -4.83 -7.12 21.57
N ASP A 240 -5.73 -7.20 20.60
CA ASP A 240 -7.05 -6.58 20.61
C ASP A 240 -8.13 -7.60 21.02
N GLY A 241 -7.81 -8.90 20.97
CA GLY A 241 -8.64 -9.98 21.51
C GLY A 241 -8.64 -11.23 20.64
N THR A 242 -9.10 -12.35 21.19
CA THR A 242 -9.08 -13.64 20.49
C THR A 242 -9.88 -13.60 19.18
N GLY A 243 -9.25 -13.99 18.07
CA GLY A 243 -9.88 -14.08 16.75
C GLY A 243 -10.12 -12.73 16.06
N VAL A 244 -9.53 -11.65 16.57
CA VAL A 244 -9.37 -10.39 15.86
C VAL A 244 -8.20 -10.53 14.88
N THR A 245 -8.20 -9.81 13.76
CA THR A 245 -7.15 -9.91 12.71
C THR A 245 -6.33 -8.64 12.59
N THR A 246 -6.43 -7.74 13.57
CA THR A 246 -5.74 -6.43 13.58
C THR A 246 -4.66 -6.38 14.64
N ASP A 247 -4.43 -7.50 15.33
CA ASP A 247 -3.48 -7.70 16.39
C ASP A 247 -2.56 -8.87 16.05
N SER A 248 -1.66 -9.23 16.96
CA SER A 248 -0.83 -10.41 16.72
C SER A 248 -1.71 -11.66 16.67
N ASN A 249 -1.46 -12.55 15.72
CA ASN A 249 -2.15 -13.82 15.57
C ASN A 249 -1.15 -14.93 15.26
N VAL A 250 -1.46 -16.16 15.68
CA VAL A 250 -0.71 -17.35 15.29
C VAL A 250 -1.74 -18.36 14.81
N VAL A 251 -1.63 -18.81 13.57
CA VAL A 251 -2.69 -19.61 12.94
C VAL A 251 -2.23 -21.01 12.57
N ILE A 252 -3.14 -21.97 12.70
CA ILE A 252 -3.00 -23.35 12.22
C ILE A 252 -3.95 -23.60 11.04
N GLU A 253 -3.69 -24.66 10.29
CA GLU A 253 -4.66 -25.14 9.30
C GLU A 253 -5.98 -25.51 9.99
N PRO A 254 -7.13 -25.19 9.37
CA PRO A 254 -8.42 -25.57 9.93
C PRO A 254 -8.59 -27.08 9.96
N THR A 255 -9.34 -27.57 10.95
CA THR A 255 -9.79 -28.97 10.98
C THR A 255 -10.91 -29.22 9.93
N GLY A 256 -10.55 -29.21 8.65
CA GLY A 256 -11.45 -29.43 7.51
C GLY A 256 -11.40 -28.30 6.48
N THR A 257 -12.56 -27.83 6.03
CA THR A 257 -12.66 -26.67 5.11
C THR A 257 -13.04 -25.43 5.91
N GLY A 258 -12.27 -24.36 5.77
CA GLY A 258 -12.51 -23.13 6.52
C GLY A 258 -11.36 -22.14 6.46
N ASN A 259 -11.49 -21.06 7.24
CA ASN A 259 -10.42 -20.10 7.46
C ASN A 259 -9.40 -20.66 8.46
N PRO A 260 -8.13 -20.22 8.43
CA PRO A 260 -7.14 -20.57 9.45
C PRO A 260 -7.65 -20.28 10.87
N GLU A 261 -7.28 -21.13 11.82
CA GLU A 261 -7.71 -21.02 13.22
C GLU A 261 -6.63 -20.30 14.04
N ASP A 262 -6.98 -19.20 14.72
CA ASP A 262 -6.06 -18.48 15.62
C ASP A 262 -5.90 -19.22 16.95
N ILE A 263 -4.65 -19.53 17.28
CA ILE A 263 -4.24 -20.25 18.48
C ILE A 263 -3.41 -19.37 19.43
N LEU A 264 -3.27 -18.06 19.17
CA LEU A 264 -2.52 -17.17 20.05
C LEU A 264 -3.28 -16.89 21.36
N ALA A 265 -2.67 -17.27 22.47
CA ALA A 265 -3.12 -16.83 23.79
C ALA A 265 -2.72 -15.37 24.02
N ALA A 266 -3.51 -14.63 24.80
CA ALA A 266 -3.22 -13.24 25.16
C ALA A 266 -1.75 -13.09 25.60
N PRO A 267 -0.90 -12.39 24.83
CA PRO A 267 0.52 -12.30 25.13
C PRO A 267 0.77 -11.57 26.45
N THR A 268 1.52 -12.19 27.35
CA THR A 268 1.87 -11.59 28.65
C THR A 268 3.33 -11.12 28.72
N SER A 269 4.13 -11.43 27.70
CA SER A 269 5.54 -11.04 27.68
C SER A 269 5.69 -9.55 27.37
N VAL A 270 6.54 -8.88 28.15
CA VAL A 270 6.89 -7.46 28.00
C VAL A 270 8.40 -7.34 28.06
N ALA A 271 8.99 -6.63 27.09
CA ALA A 271 10.38 -6.22 27.17
C ALA A 271 10.45 -4.82 27.78
N THR A 272 11.22 -4.68 28.85
CA THR A 272 11.36 -3.45 29.63
C THR A 272 12.72 -2.83 29.35
N ILE A 273 12.72 -1.61 28.82
CA ILE A 273 13.92 -0.87 28.45
C ILE A 273 14.13 0.23 29.49
N THR A 274 15.23 0.10 30.24
CA THR A 274 15.61 1.10 31.25
C THR A 274 16.58 2.08 30.60
N LEU A 275 16.19 3.36 30.59
CA LEU A 275 16.87 4.46 29.93
C LEU A 275 17.63 5.27 30.98
N GLY A 276 18.89 4.90 31.19
CA GLY A 276 19.75 5.44 32.24
C GLY A 276 20.47 6.73 31.82
N GLY A 277 20.33 7.78 32.64
CA GLY A 277 21.09 9.03 32.53
C GLY A 277 22.57 8.87 32.91
N ALA A 278 23.42 9.65 32.24
CA ALA A 278 24.86 9.86 32.39
C ALA A 278 25.64 8.91 33.33
N VAL A 279 26.56 8.13 32.73
CA VAL A 279 27.79 7.73 33.45
C VAL A 279 28.52 9.02 33.84
N PRO A 280 28.93 9.22 35.12
CA PRO A 280 29.62 10.44 35.53
C PRO A 280 30.90 10.60 34.72
N THR A 281 30.98 11.69 33.95
CA THR A 281 32.17 12.06 33.20
C THR A 281 33.27 12.43 34.21
N PRO A 282 34.51 11.90 34.11
CA PRO A 282 35.61 12.36 34.95
C PRO A 282 35.83 13.86 34.72
N SER A 283 35.84 14.61 35.82
CA SER A 283 36.05 16.06 35.87
C SER A 283 37.28 16.48 35.05
N PRO A 284 37.20 17.49 34.17
CA PRO A 284 38.39 18.02 33.52
C PRO A 284 39.33 18.61 34.57
N SER A 285 40.58 18.15 34.57
CA SER A 285 41.67 18.71 35.36
C SER A 285 41.98 20.15 34.90
N PRO A 286 42.22 21.10 35.81
CA PRO A 286 42.33 22.51 35.45
C PRO A 286 43.60 22.84 34.66
N SER A 287 43.40 23.75 33.72
CA SER A 287 44.39 24.44 32.88
C SER A 287 45.51 25.12 33.68
N THR A 288 46.74 25.02 33.17
CA THR A 288 47.83 25.94 33.48
C THR A 288 48.38 26.57 32.20
N THR A 289 48.14 27.87 32.06
CA THR A 289 48.80 28.84 31.15
C THR A 289 49.44 29.90 32.07
N PRO A 290 50.51 30.68 31.74
CA PRO A 290 51.29 30.84 30.49
C PRO A 290 52.83 30.86 30.66
N ALA A 291 53.56 30.90 29.54
CA ALA A 291 54.84 31.63 29.44
C ALA A 291 54.91 32.43 28.12
N PRO A 292 55.35 33.70 28.13
CA PRO A 292 55.37 34.58 26.96
C PRO A 292 56.73 34.56 26.26
N THR A 293 56.78 34.79 24.95
CA THR A 293 57.95 35.32 24.22
C THR A 293 57.55 35.74 22.78
N PRO A 294 58.32 36.62 22.11
CA PRO A 294 57.75 37.81 21.46
C PRO A 294 57.89 37.84 19.93
N SER A 295 56.99 38.62 19.32
CA SER A 295 57.19 39.53 18.19
C SER A 295 58.06 39.10 16.99
N ALA A 296 57.43 38.95 15.82
CA ALA A 296 57.97 39.47 14.56
C ALA A 296 56.86 39.76 13.52
N SER A 297 56.80 41.04 13.12
CA SER A 297 56.54 41.61 11.79
C SER A 297 55.19 41.41 11.05
N PRO A 298 54.64 42.47 10.40
CA PRO A 298 53.38 42.41 9.67
C PRO A 298 53.57 41.94 8.22
N GLY A 299 52.95 40.82 7.87
CA GLY A 299 52.92 40.25 6.52
C GLY A 299 51.52 40.25 5.92
N VAL A 300 51.28 41.24 5.06
CA VAL A 300 50.44 41.25 3.84
C VAL A 300 49.07 40.53 3.85
N SER A 301 48.04 41.36 3.67
CA SER A 301 46.66 41.03 3.31
C SER A 301 46.56 40.05 2.12
N PRO A 302 45.81 38.93 2.23
CA PRO A 302 45.32 38.23 1.07
C PRO A 302 44.14 39.01 0.46
N SER A 303 44.26 39.28 -0.84
CA SER A 303 43.20 39.79 -1.70
C SER A 303 41.95 38.90 -1.63
N PRO A 304 40.73 39.45 -1.61
CA PRO A 304 39.54 38.65 -1.88
C PRO A 304 39.65 38.10 -3.30
N SER A 305 39.50 36.77 -3.41
CA SER A 305 39.40 36.04 -4.67
C SER A 305 38.18 36.54 -5.43
N ALA A 306 38.36 36.79 -6.71
CA ALA A 306 37.33 37.26 -7.62
C ALA A 306 36.11 36.33 -7.59
N THR A 307 34.95 36.91 -7.33
CA THR A 307 33.65 36.33 -7.69
C THR A 307 33.60 36.27 -9.23
N PRO A 308 33.21 35.15 -9.86
CA PRO A 308 33.01 35.14 -11.30
C PRO A 308 31.88 36.11 -11.65
N SER A 309 32.23 37.15 -12.42
CA SER A 309 31.27 38.03 -13.08
C SER A 309 30.60 37.22 -14.18
N THR A 310 29.33 36.85 -13.99
CA THR A 310 28.49 36.36 -15.09
C THR A 310 28.20 37.54 -16.02
N SER A 311 28.66 37.44 -17.27
CA SER A 311 28.28 38.40 -18.31
C SER A 311 26.79 38.18 -18.62
N PRO A 312 25.95 39.22 -18.69
CA PRO A 312 24.55 39.09 -19.11
C PRO A 312 24.52 38.64 -20.58
N GLY A 313 24.36 37.34 -20.81
CA GLY A 313 24.33 36.75 -22.16
C GLY A 313 25.00 35.39 -22.29
N ASP A 314 25.70 34.91 -21.26
CA ASP A 314 26.27 33.56 -21.30
C ASP A 314 25.18 32.50 -21.17
N THR A 315 25.04 31.65 -22.21
CA THR A 315 24.06 30.56 -22.24
C THR A 315 24.74 29.21 -22.45
N GLY A 316 24.12 28.14 -21.95
CA GLY A 316 24.50 26.75 -22.17
C GLY A 316 23.42 25.95 -22.88
N SER A 317 23.67 24.65 -23.04
CA SER A 317 22.73 23.67 -23.59
C SER A 317 22.59 22.46 -22.67
N LEU A 318 21.49 21.72 -22.78
CA LEU A 318 21.20 20.54 -21.96
C LEU A 318 20.75 19.35 -22.80
N THR A 319 21.37 18.22 -22.55
CA THR A 319 20.91 16.90 -22.97
C THR A 319 20.64 16.02 -21.75
N LEU A 320 19.58 15.22 -21.85
CA LEU A 320 19.11 14.30 -20.82
C LEU A 320 19.22 12.86 -21.33
N GLN A 321 19.45 11.95 -20.40
CA GLN A 321 19.17 10.52 -20.56
C GLN A 321 18.16 10.11 -19.49
N VAL A 322 17.06 9.48 -19.90
CA VAL A 322 15.91 9.14 -19.04
C VAL A 322 15.33 7.77 -19.40
N LEU A 323 14.49 7.23 -18.51
CA LEU A 323 13.73 6.00 -18.76
C LEU A 323 12.22 6.30 -18.75
N PHE A 324 11.50 5.82 -19.75
CA PHE A 324 10.03 5.88 -19.82
C PHE A 324 9.45 4.49 -19.55
N GLU A 325 8.53 4.37 -18.61
CA GLU A 325 7.75 3.15 -18.46
C GLU A 325 6.75 3.01 -19.61
N GLY A 326 6.40 1.77 -19.96
CA GLY A 326 5.52 1.46 -21.09
C GLY A 326 6.23 1.52 -22.44
N VAL A 327 7.26 2.35 -22.60
CA VAL A 327 7.90 2.55 -23.91
C VAL A 327 9.21 1.79 -24.02
N GLY A 328 9.44 1.13 -25.16
CA GLY A 328 10.69 0.41 -25.39
C GLY A 328 10.66 -1.08 -25.01
N LYS A 329 9.51 -1.75 -24.94
CA LYS A 329 9.53 -3.22 -24.85
C LYS A 329 10.29 -3.83 -26.06
N PRO A 330 10.83 -5.07 -25.93
CA PRO A 330 11.51 -5.73 -27.04
C PRO A 330 10.66 -5.72 -28.34
N GLY A 331 11.11 -4.97 -29.35
CA GLY A 331 10.47 -4.89 -30.67
C GLY A 331 9.93 -3.51 -31.08
N ILE A 332 9.74 -2.56 -30.15
CA ILE A 332 9.11 -1.25 -30.43
C ILE A 332 9.83 -0.13 -29.65
N GLN A 333 10.56 0.76 -30.34
CA GLN A 333 11.17 1.97 -29.75
C GLN A 333 10.81 3.23 -30.55
N PRO A 334 9.61 3.81 -30.36
CA PRO A 334 9.23 5.04 -31.03
C PRO A 334 9.99 6.23 -30.45
N ASN A 335 10.19 7.26 -31.26
CA ASN A 335 10.60 8.55 -30.74
C ASN A 335 9.43 9.18 -29.95
N LEU A 336 9.72 9.75 -28.80
CA LEU A 336 8.74 10.41 -27.94
C LEU A 336 9.00 11.92 -27.88
N THR A 337 7.95 12.72 -27.77
CA THR A 337 8.09 14.14 -27.43
C THR A 337 7.72 14.34 -25.96
N ALA A 338 8.68 14.76 -25.14
CA ALA A 338 8.46 15.01 -23.72
C ALA A 338 8.78 16.46 -23.37
N ASN A 339 8.00 17.03 -22.44
CA ASN A 339 8.23 18.36 -21.92
C ASN A 339 9.31 18.33 -20.84
N ILE A 340 10.29 19.21 -20.94
CA ILE A 340 11.34 19.42 -19.95
C ILE A 340 11.11 20.77 -19.30
N GLU A 341 10.93 20.77 -17.98
CA GLU A 341 10.86 21.99 -17.17
C GLU A 341 12.13 22.15 -16.33
N LEU A 342 12.71 23.34 -16.36
CA LEU A 342 13.78 23.73 -15.45
C LEU A 342 13.23 24.71 -14.43
N LYS A 343 13.43 24.39 -13.14
CA LYS A 343 12.99 25.23 -12.02
C LYS A 343 14.14 25.75 -11.19
N GLN A 344 13.97 26.95 -10.65
CA GLN A 344 14.78 27.50 -9.58
C GLN A 344 13.87 27.78 -8.39
N GLY A 345 14.01 26.96 -7.35
CA GLY A 345 13.02 26.90 -6.28
C GLY A 345 11.64 26.54 -6.84
N THR A 346 10.65 27.43 -6.67
CA THR A 346 9.28 27.20 -7.14
C THR A 346 8.99 27.73 -8.55
N THR A 347 9.91 28.51 -9.13
CA THR A 347 9.68 29.22 -10.40
C THR A 347 10.13 28.38 -11.59
N ILE A 348 9.25 28.21 -12.57
CA ILE A 348 9.61 27.63 -13.88
C ILE A 348 10.40 28.68 -14.66
N ILE A 349 11.66 28.39 -14.95
CA ILE A 349 12.53 29.25 -15.75
C ILE A 349 12.38 28.90 -17.24
N THR A 350 12.33 27.60 -17.55
CA THR A 350 12.16 27.08 -18.91
C THR A 350 11.16 25.94 -18.89
N SER A 351 10.28 25.87 -19.88
CA SER A 351 9.45 24.69 -20.20
C SER A 351 9.48 24.53 -21.72
N GLN A 352 10.03 23.41 -22.20
CA GLN A 352 10.21 23.17 -23.64
C GLN A 352 10.05 21.68 -23.95
N ASP A 353 9.37 21.40 -25.05
CA ASP A 353 9.27 20.04 -25.58
C ASP A 353 10.55 19.64 -26.31
N ALA A 354 11.02 18.42 -26.05
CA ALA A 354 12.16 17.83 -26.73
C ALA A 354 11.82 16.43 -27.24
N THR A 355 12.41 16.08 -28.39
CA THR A 355 12.30 14.73 -28.94
C THR A 355 13.33 13.82 -28.29
N PHE A 356 12.87 12.71 -27.74
CA PHE A 356 13.65 11.66 -27.13
C PHE A 356 13.66 10.43 -28.04
N ALA A 357 14.85 9.90 -28.30
CA ALA A 357 15.06 8.67 -29.05
C ALA A 357 15.82 7.66 -28.20
N ALA A 358 15.55 6.36 -28.37
CA ALA A 358 16.33 5.31 -27.72
C ALA A 358 17.79 5.39 -28.18
N ASN A 359 18.74 5.40 -27.24
CA ASN A 359 20.17 5.50 -27.55
C ASN A 359 20.84 4.13 -27.82
N GLY A 360 20.07 3.03 -27.73
CA GLY A 360 20.57 1.66 -27.88
C GLY A 360 21.06 1.00 -26.58
N GLU A 361 21.08 1.73 -25.47
CA GLU A 361 21.41 1.21 -24.13
C GLU A 361 20.14 0.74 -23.42
N GLN A 362 20.28 -0.31 -22.61
CA GLN A 362 19.19 -0.90 -21.85
C GLN A 362 19.51 -0.88 -20.35
N VAL A 363 18.47 -0.61 -19.55
CA VAL A 363 18.50 -0.74 -18.09
C VAL A 363 17.55 -1.87 -17.71
N LEU A 364 18.07 -2.87 -17.01
CA LEU A 364 17.27 -3.95 -16.46
C LEU A 364 16.58 -3.47 -15.19
N ILE A 365 15.25 -3.57 -15.14
CA ILE A 365 14.49 -3.35 -13.91
C ILE A 365 14.16 -4.71 -13.29
N GLN A 366 14.45 -4.87 -11.98
CA GLN A 366 14.10 -6.07 -11.24
C GLN A 366 12.58 -6.11 -11.03
N ALA A 367 11.96 -7.01 -11.78
CA ALA A 367 10.57 -7.44 -11.74
C ALA A 367 9.44 -6.42 -12.04
N PRO A 368 8.54 -6.76 -13.01
CA PRO A 368 8.72 -7.88 -13.94
C PRO A 368 10.05 -7.67 -14.70
N ASN A 369 10.80 -8.71 -15.01
CA ASN A 369 12.15 -8.55 -15.60
C ASN A 369 12.03 -8.03 -17.04
N TYR A 370 11.77 -6.73 -17.20
CA TYR A 370 11.67 -6.04 -18.47
C TYR A 370 12.88 -5.12 -18.64
N TYR A 371 13.37 -5.08 -19.88
CA TYR A 371 14.39 -4.12 -20.28
C TYR A 371 13.69 -2.82 -20.65
N LEU A 372 14.09 -1.73 -20.01
CA LEU A 372 13.81 -0.39 -20.50
C LEU A 372 14.97 0.10 -21.34
N TRP A 373 14.67 0.91 -22.35
CA TRP A 373 15.71 1.59 -23.11
C TRP A 373 15.98 2.96 -22.53
N VAL A 374 17.24 3.36 -22.59
CA VAL A 374 17.64 4.71 -22.28
C VAL A 374 17.26 5.62 -23.44
N TYR A 375 16.45 6.63 -23.14
CA TYR A 375 16.02 7.64 -24.10
C TYR A 375 16.82 8.92 -23.91
N THR A 376 17.25 9.54 -25.02
CA THR A 376 17.99 10.79 -25.00
C THR A 376 17.45 11.81 -26.01
N ASN A 377 17.51 13.09 -25.64
CA ASN A 377 17.25 14.20 -26.54
C ASN A 377 18.52 14.75 -27.22
N THR A 378 19.56 13.93 -27.39
CA THR A 378 20.83 14.40 -28.01
C THR A 378 20.63 14.97 -29.42
N ALA A 379 19.63 14.48 -30.17
CA ALA A 379 19.25 15.02 -31.48
C ALA A 379 18.46 16.34 -31.41
N SER A 380 18.03 16.76 -30.22
CA SER A 380 17.24 17.97 -29.97
C SER A 380 17.55 18.52 -28.57
N PRO A 381 18.80 18.98 -28.33
CA PRO A 381 19.18 19.54 -27.03
C PRO A 381 18.39 20.81 -26.73
N LEU A 382 18.13 21.07 -25.45
CA LEU A 382 17.69 22.40 -25.02
C LEU A 382 18.87 23.34 -25.20
N THR A 383 18.63 24.50 -25.81
CA THR A 383 19.67 25.49 -26.12
C THR A 383 19.30 26.85 -25.54
N ASN A 384 20.28 27.77 -25.48
CA ASN A 384 20.09 29.13 -24.97
C ASN A 384 19.61 29.19 -23.51
N LEU A 385 20.03 28.22 -22.69
CA LEU A 385 19.69 28.18 -21.27
C LEU A 385 20.62 29.10 -20.47
N ALA A 386 20.07 29.93 -19.58
CA ALA A 386 20.89 30.76 -18.72
C ALA A 386 21.77 29.89 -17.80
N VAL A 387 23.00 30.34 -17.55
CA VAL A 387 23.92 29.69 -16.59
C VAL A 387 23.33 29.71 -15.18
N GLY A 388 23.43 28.59 -14.48
CA GLY A 388 22.93 28.45 -13.11
C GLY A 388 22.56 27.02 -12.75
N ASP A 389 22.10 26.85 -11.50
CA ASP A 389 21.61 25.57 -10.99
C ASP A 389 20.10 25.47 -11.18
N TYR A 390 19.62 24.28 -11.55
CA TYR A 390 18.21 24.02 -11.86
C TYR A 390 17.77 22.66 -11.38
N ASP A 391 16.53 22.56 -10.91
CA ASP A 391 15.81 21.30 -10.77
C ASP A 391 15.16 20.92 -12.10
N VAL A 392 15.39 19.69 -12.54
CA VAL A 392 14.92 19.16 -13.82
C VAL A 392 13.68 18.32 -13.61
N TYR A 393 12.57 18.73 -14.22
CA TYR A 393 11.36 17.93 -14.30
C TYR A 393 11.13 17.50 -15.74
N VAL A 394 10.68 16.27 -15.92
CA VAL A 394 10.30 15.75 -17.24
C VAL A 394 8.89 15.22 -17.19
N LYS A 395 8.13 15.48 -18.24
CA LYS A 395 6.76 15.03 -18.44
C LYS A 395 6.64 14.37 -19.82
N GLY A 396 6.40 13.06 -19.83
CA GLY A 396 6.14 12.32 -21.07
C GLY A 396 4.72 12.54 -21.61
N PRO A 397 4.42 12.09 -22.84
CA PRO A 397 3.10 12.22 -23.45
C PRO A 397 1.98 11.53 -22.67
N LYS A 398 2.28 10.34 -22.13
CA LYS A 398 1.38 9.51 -21.32
C LYS A 398 1.96 9.19 -19.95
N ASN A 399 3.15 9.73 -19.66
CA ASN A 399 3.87 9.49 -18.42
C ASN A 399 3.64 10.63 -17.44
N LEU A 400 3.70 10.34 -16.13
CA LEU A 400 3.61 11.35 -15.08
C LEU A 400 4.77 12.34 -15.15
N ARG A 401 4.49 13.58 -14.76
CA ARG A 401 5.55 14.57 -14.49
C ARG A 401 6.42 14.05 -13.33
N ARG A 402 7.73 14.24 -13.42
CA ARG A 402 8.65 13.75 -12.39
C ARG A 402 9.86 14.67 -12.23
N LEU A 403 10.24 14.98 -10.97
CA LEU A 403 11.56 15.53 -10.64
C LEU A 403 12.63 14.44 -10.82
N LEU A 404 13.62 14.72 -11.68
CA LEU A 404 14.73 13.81 -11.92
C LEU A 404 15.96 14.12 -11.06
N GLY A 405 16.15 15.40 -10.73
CA GLY A 405 17.26 15.86 -9.89
C GLY A 405 17.69 17.27 -10.27
N SER A 406 18.81 17.72 -9.69
CA SER A 406 19.37 19.05 -9.93
C SER A 406 20.60 18.98 -10.85
N ILE A 407 20.78 20.00 -11.68
CA ILE A 407 21.91 20.15 -12.62
C ILE A 407 22.50 21.56 -12.53
N SER A 408 23.73 21.71 -13.01
CA SER A 408 24.36 23.01 -13.26
C SER A 408 24.55 23.24 -14.77
N ILE A 409 24.02 24.34 -15.30
CA ILE A 409 24.26 24.78 -16.67
C ILE A 409 25.49 25.69 -16.68
N THR A 410 26.50 25.33 -17.46
CA THR A 410 27.74 26.09 -17.61
C THR A 410 27.76 26.85 -18.95
N ALA A 411 28.36 28.04 -18.95
CA ALA A 411 28.45 28.90 -20.13
C ALA A 411 29.11 28.17 -21.31
N ASN A 412 28.50 28.27 -22.49
CA ASN A 412 29.03 27.74 -23.76
C ASN A 412 29.35 26.23 -23.74
N GLN A 413 28.70 25.47 -22.86
CA GLN A 413 28.83 24.02 -22.76
C GLN A 413 27.49 23.32 -22.93
N THR A 414 27.54 22.07 -23.39
CA THR A 414 26.40 21.16 -23.33
C THR A 414 26.54 20.29 -22.09
N THR A 415 25.67 20.53 -21.11
CA THR A 415 25.55 19.66 -19.94
C THR A 415 24.82 18.38 -20.35
N LEU A 416 25.48 17.23 -20.18
CA LEU A 416 24.84 15.92 -20.28
C LEU A 416 24.45 15.46 -18.87
N ALA A 417 23.15 15.35 -18.60
CA ALA A 417 22.65 14.83 -17.34
C ALA A 417 22.07 13.43 -17.55
N ASN A 418 22.64 12.45 -16.86
CA ASN A 418 22.18 11.06 -16.91
C ASN A 418 21.29 10.75 -15.71
N PHE A 419 20.00 10.56 -15.98
CA PHE A 419 18.97 10.16 -15.02
C PHE A 419 18.38 8.79 -15.36
N ALA A 420 19.06 8.02 -16.20
CA ALA A 420 18.57 6.72 -16.67
C ALA A 420 18.83 5.61 -15.65
N THR A 421 18.23 5.74 -14.46
CA THR A 421 18.32 4.77 -13.37
C THR A 421 16.94 4.20 -13.06
N SER A 422 16.90 2.96 -12.54
CA SER A 422 15.64 2.27 -12.20
C SER A 422 14.76 3.06 -11.22
N ASP A 423 15.37 3.88 -10.37
CA ASP A 423 14.63 4.67 -9.39
C ASP A 423 13.96 5.89 -10.02
N LEU A 424 14.42 6.39 -11.18
CA LEU A 424 14.00 7.66 -11.80
C LEU A 424 13.10 7.50 -13.04
N VAL A 425 12.51 6.32 -13.23
CA VAL A 425 11.63 6.02 -14.36
C VAL A 425 10.39 6.94 -14.40
N LEU A 426 10.03 7.42 -15.59
CA LEU A 426 8.79 8.15 -15.81
C LEU A 426 7.61 7.18 -15.93
N LEU A 427 6.81 7.08 -14.87
CA LEU A 427 5.67 6.17 -14.79
C LEU A 427 4.61 6.50 -15.84
N THR A 428 4.03 5.49 -16.49
CA THR A 428 3.00 5.69 -17.53
C THR A 428 1.57 5.71 -16.95
N GLY A 429 0.57 5.97 -17.79
CA GLY A 429 -0.86 5.90 -17.44
C GLY A 429 -1.57 7.24 -17.22
N ASP A 430 -0.91 8.38 -17.43
CA ASP A 430 -1.56 9.70 -17.43
C ASP A 430 -2.18 10.01 -18.79
N THR A 431 -3.30 9.35 -19.08
CA THR A 431 -3.96 9.41 -20.39
C THR A 431 -4.66 10.75 -20.66
N ASN A 432 -4.96 11.53 -19.61
CA ASN A 432 -5.75 12.76 -19.67
C ASN A 432 -4.97 14.04 -19.26
N ASN A 433 -3.65 13.94 -19.11
CA ASN A 433 -2.77 15.04 -18.69
C ASN A 433 -3.12 15.67 -17.32
N ALA A 434 -3.76 14.91 -16.42
CA ALA A 434 -4.10 15.39 -15.09
C ALA A 434 -2.90 15.37 -14.11
N ASN A 435 -1.72 14.91 -14.56
CA ASN A 435 -0.58 14.58 -13.70
C ASN A 435 -0.95 13.60 -12.59
N LYS A 436 -1.87 12.68 -12.91
CA LYS A 436 -2.32 11.61 -12.04
C LYS A 436 -2.79 10.45 -12.89
N VAL A 437 -2.39 9.23 -12.51
CA VAL A 437 -2.93 8.03 -13.14
C VAL A 437 -4.28 7.74 -12.52
N LEU A 438 -5.31 7.95 -13.32
CA LEU A 438 -6.69 7.66 -12.96
C LEU A 438 -7.15 6.44 -13.78
N LEU A 439 -7.96 5.59 -13.15
CA LEU A 439 -8.75 4.63 -13.90
C LEU A 439 -9.85 5.41 -14.61
N GLY A 440 -9.54 5.88 -15.82
CA GLY A 440 -10.54 6.25 -16.80
C GLY A 440 -11.25 4.98 -17.26
N TYR A 441 -12.11 4.41 -16.41
CA TYR A 441 -12.89 3.20 -16.71
C TYR A 441 -13.58 3.30 -18.08
N THR A 442 -13.98 4.52 -18.47
CA THR A 442 -14.61 4.83 -19.74
C THR A 442 -13.67 4.66 -20.94
N ASP A 443 -12.45 5.20 -20.91
CA ASP A 443 -11.58 5.26 -22.10
C ASP A 443 -10.96 3.91 -22.45
N LEU A 444 -10.67 3.09 -21.44
CA LEU A 444 -10.05 1.77 -21.64
C LEU A 444 -11.09 0.72 -22.04
N VAL A 445 -12.28 0.73 -21.44
CA VAL A 445 -13.36 -0.22 -21.79
C VAL A 445 -13.93 0.07 -23.17
N ILE A 446 -14.05 1.35 -23.56
CA ILE A 446 -14.56 1.73 -24.89
C ILE A 446 -13.63 1.25 -26.00
N ASN A 447 -12.32 1.31 -25.78
CA ASN A 447 -11.32 1.09 -26.83
C ASN A 447 -10.56 -0.25 -26.72
N TYR A 448 -10.90 -1.11 -25.75
CA TYR A 448 -10.22 -2.40 -25.56
C TYR A 448 -10.29 -3.28 -26.81
N GLY A 449 -9.14 -3.74 -27.27
CA GLY A 449 -8.99 -4.56 -28.46
C GLY A 449 -9.01 -3.78 -29.78
N CYS A 450 -8.88 -2.44 -29.78
CA CYS A 450 -8.70 -1.65 -31.00
C CYS A 450 -7.24 -1.78 -31.52
N PRO A 451 -7.00 -2.40 -32.69
CA PRO A 451 -5.67 -2.40 -33.32
C PRO A 451 -5.47 -1.15 -34.20
N ASN A 452 -4.22 -0.74 -34.42
CA ASN A 452 -3.86 0.37 -35.30
C ASN A 452 -4.09 0.16 -36.82
N ASN A 453 -4.77 -0.90 -37.26
CA ASN A 453 -4.86 -1.25 -38.69
C ASN A 453 -6.29 -1.01 -39.26
N PRO A 454 -6.46 -0.20 -40.35
CA PRO A 454 -7.74 0.41 -40.74
C PRO A 454 -8.64 -0.50 -41.58
N VAL A 455 -8.70 -1.80 -41.28
CA VAL A 455 -9.53 -2.74 -42.06
C VAL A 455 -10.76 -3.12 -41.23
N ASN A 456 -11.85 -2.37 -41.41
CA ASN A 456 -13.22 -2.63 -40.94
C ASN A 456 -13.64 -2.24 -39.50
N ILE A 457 -12.99 -1.29 -38.85
CA ILE A 457 -13.58 -0.63 -37.67
C ILE A 457 -13.75 0.85 -37.98
N ASP A 458 -14.90 1.43 -37.62
CA ASP A 458 -15.17 2.86 -37.76
C ASP A 458 -14.05 3.67 -37.07
N PRO A 459 -13.17 4.36 -37.82
CA PRO A 459 -12.03 5.08 -37.26
C PRO A 459 -12.44 6.24 -36.35
N ALA A 460 -13.72 6.64 -36.36
CA ALA A 460 -14.23 7.69 -35.50
C ALA A 460 -14.48 7.20 -34.05
N ALA A 461 -14.49 5.88 -33.79
CA ALA A 461 -14.80 5.30 -32.49
C ALA A 461 -13.58 4.85 -31.68
N CYS A 462 -12.44 4.54 -32.32
CA CYS A 462 -11.21 4.14 -31.61
C CYS A 462 -10.29 5.35 -31.41
N THR A 463 -10.15 5.80 -30.16
CA THR A 463 -9.13 6.78 -29.79
C THR A 463 -7.96 6.07 -29.12
N LEU A 464 -6.73 6.23 -29.62
CA LEU A 464 -5.47 5.72 -29.02
C LEU A 464 -5.08 6.45 -27.72
N VAL A 465 -6.06 6.98 -27.00
CA VAL A 465 -5.81 7.73 -25.77
C VAL A 465 -5.35 6.80 -24.65
N ALA A 466 -5.77 5.53 -24.71
CA ALA A 466 -5.47 4.47 -23.75
C ALA A 466 -4.32 3.52 -24.16
N ASP A 467 -3.75 3.70 -25.36
CA ASP A 467 -2.49 3.07 -25.77
C ASP A 467 -1.36 3.81 -25.04
N VAL A 468 -0.90 3.24 -23.93
CA VAL A 468 0.07 3.85 -22.99
C VAL A 468 1.46 3.24 -23.12
N ASP A 469 1.58 2.11 -23.82
CA ASP A 469 2.85 1.45 -24.12
C ASP A 469 3.33 1.69 -25.58
N PHE A 470 2.50 2.36 -26.38
CA PHE A 470 2.77 2.85 -27.73
C PHE A 470 3.05 1.72 -28.73
N ASP A 471 2.50 0.54 -28.50
CA ASP A 471 2.59 -0.58 -29.42
C ASP A 471 1.55 -0.51 -30.56
N GLY A 472 0.61 0.42 -30.46
CA GLY A 472 -0.47 0.63 -31.42
C GLY A 472 -1.68 -0.27 -31.21
N GLN A 473 -1.77 -0.97 -30.10
CA GLN A 473 -2.90 -1.75 -29.66
C GLN A 473 -3.39 -1.19 -28.32
N ILE A 474 -4.63 -1.53 -27.97
CA ILE A 474 -5.16 -1.27 -26.64
C ILE A 474 -5.54 -2.61 -26.07
N ASP A 475 -4.71 -3.16 -25.20
CA ASP A 475 -4.90 -4.51 -24.70
C ASP A 475 -4.59 -4.66 -23.19
N LEU A 476 -4.31 -5.88 -22.76
CA LEU A 476 -4.06 -6.18 -21.35
C LEU A 476 -2.73 -5.58 -20.86
N ASP A 477 -1.78 -5.31 -21.74
CA ASP A 477 -0.50 -4.71 -21.39
C ASP A 477 -0.70 -3.24 -20.99
N ASP A 478 -1.49 -2.46 -21.74
CA ASP A 478 -1.89 -1.09 -21.37
C ASP A 478 -2.61 -1.06 -20.02
N TYR A 479 -3.55 -2.00 -19.84
CA TYR A 479 -4.28 -2.13 -18.60
C TYR A 479 -3.35 -2.40 -17.42
N THR A 480 -2.36 -3.28 -17.61
CA THR A 480 -1.39 -3.64 -16.58
C THR A 480 -0.60 -2.41 -16.14
N TYR A 481 -0.17 -1.57 -17.08
CA TYR A 481 0.55 -0.33 -16.79
C TYR A 481 -0.30 0.74 -16.08
N ILE A 482 -1.58 0.87 -16.44
CA ILE A 482 -2.48 1.82 -15.78
C ILE A 482 -2.81 1.35 -14.36
N VAL A 483 -3.04 0.04 -14.16
CA VAL A 483 -3.33 -0.54 -12.84
C VAL A 483 -2.10 -0.50 -11.93
N SER A 484 -0.91 -0.82 -12.43
CA SER A 484 0.33 -0.78 -11.65
C SER A 484 0.62 0.62 -11.12
N ASN A 485 0.26 1.64 -11.90
CA ASN A 485 0.45 3.04 -11.54
C ASN A 485 -0.80 3.72 -10.97
N TYR A 486 -1.87 2.99 -10.68
CA TYR A 486 -3.13 3.59 -10.26
C TYR A 486 -2.95 4.49 -9.03
N ASN A 487 -3.58 5.67 -9.08
CA ASN A 487 -3.58 6.69 -8.04
C ASN A 487 -2.20 7.32 -7.75
N LYS A 488 -1.17 7.03 -8.56
CA LYS A 488 0.10 7.75 -8.52
C LYS A 488 -0.06 9.17 -9.10
N THR A 489 0.63 10.13 -8.51
CA THR A 489 0.59 11.54 -8.90
C THR A 489 1.97 12.03 -9.32
N GLY A 490 2.04 12.86 -10.36
CA GLY A 490 3.28 13.45 -10.89
C GLY A 490 3.79 14.68 -10.14
N VAL A 491 3.31 14.88 -8.90
CA VAL A 491 3.72 15.99 -8.04
C VAL A 491 4.69 15.44 -7.00
N ASN A 492 5.94 15.24 -7.42
CA ASN A 492 7.09 15.24 -6.52
C ASN A 492 8.01 16.35 -6.99
#